data_AF-A0A9D1HWF1-F1
#
_entry.id   AF-A0A9D1HWF1-F1
#
_cell.length_a   1.000
_cell.length_b   1.000
_cell.length_c   1.000
_cell.angle_alpha   90.00
_cell.angle_beta   90.00
_cell.angle_gamma   90.00
#
_symmetry.space_group_name_H-M   'P 1'
#
loop_
_entity.id
_entity.type
_entity.pdbx_description
1 polymer ?
#
loop_
_entity_poly.entity_id
_entity_poly.type
_entity_poly.pdbx_seq_one_letter_code
_entity_poly.pdbx_strand_id
1 'polypeptide(L)'
;MPEILDIQKVSVGPRYVTARVRVADDAPLTTDQDLIGTTRIYNLMPEICDHVCLGDEGSTFKDAMPSTELPHLFEHVAVELMARSGIGGDISCGRTREVEDGDGRTFEVQLDCPDDVLTIGALSSAEWMMQWAFANDPDEPEPNVDATAQGLAQLVASLSEQPEESSGTEEAESEAGSDEAEDMTNTEDE
;
A
#
# COMPACT_ATOMS: atom_id res chain seq x y z
N MET A 1 5.01 21.74 5.52
CA MET A 1 5.01 21.41 4.09
C MET A 1 3.58 21.23 3.65
N PRO A 2 3.17 21.74 2.48
CA PRO A 2 1.85 21.46 1.92
C PRO A 2 1.79 19.98 1.57
N GLU A 3 0.76 19.28 2.03
CA GLU A 3 0.50 17.88 1.71
C GLU A 3 0.15 17.76 0.21
N ILE A 4 0.77 16.86 -0.54
CA ILE A 4 0.56 16.75 -2.00
C ILE A 4 -0.51 15.71 -2.33
N LEU A 5 -0.42 14.54 -1.68
CA LEU A 5 -1.33 13.41 -1.80
C LEU A 5 -1.74 12.99 -0.39
N ASP A 6 -3.00 12.59 -0.25
CA ASP A 6 -3.59 12.04 0.98
C ASP A 6 -4.17 10.65 0.67
N ILE A 7 -3.61 9.59 1.27
CA ILE A 7 -4.20 8.25 1.23
C ILE A 7 -5.38 8.17 2.22
N GLN A 8 -6.58 8.43 1.72
CA GLN A 8 -7.82 8.48 2.52
C GLN A 8 -8.28 7.11 3.03
N LYS A 9 -8.03 6.05 2.25
CA LYS A 9 -8.49 4.70 2.55
C LYS A 9 -7.62 3.68 1.84
N VAL A 10 -7.27 2.60 2.53
CA VAL A 10 -6.66 1.41 1.92
C VAL A 10 -7.60 0.22 2.12
N SER A 11 -7.86 -0.53 1.06
CA SER A 11 -8.64 -1.76 1.08
C SER A 11 -7.79 -2.91 0.55
N VAL A 12 -7.60 -3.94 1.36
CA VAL A 12 -6.86 -5.15 0.98
C VAL A 12 -7.85 -6.20 0.49
N GLY A 13 -7.72 -6.58 -0.78
CA GLY A 13 -8.48 -7.65 -1.39
C GLY A 13 -7.63 -8.91 -1.59
N PRO A 14 -8.22 -10.00 -2.10
CA PRO A 14 -7.51 -11.29 -2.25
C PRO A 14 -6.40 -11.29 -3.31
N ARG A 15 -6.35 -10.28 -4.17
CA ARG A 15 -5.34 -10.12 -5.23
C ARG A 15 -4.78 -8.71 -5.33
N TYR A 16 -5.55 -7.73 -4.89
CA TYR A 16 -5.23 -6.32 -5.10
C TYR A 16 -5.35 -5.54 -3.81
N VAL A 17 -4.44 -4.60 -3.61
CA VAL A 17 -4.65 -3.48 -2.68
C VAL A 17 -5.20 -2.31 -3.48
N THR A 18 -6.24 -1.67 -2.96
CA THR A 18 -6.82 -0.46 -3.56
C THR A 18 -6.72 0.69 -2.57
N ALA A 19 -5.98 1.73 -2.93
CA ALA A 19 -5.86 2.96 -2.19
C ALA A 19 -6.76 4.04 -2.82
N ARG A 20 -7.58 4.71 -2.01
CA ARG A 20 -8.27 5.93 -2.39
C ARG A 20 -7.37 7.10 -2.03
N VAL A 21 -6.85 7.77 -3.05
CA VAL A 21 -5.86 8.85 -2.91
C VAL A 21 -6.49 10.15 -3.36
N ARG A 22 -6.33 11.21 -2.59
CA ARG A 22 -6.78 12.55 -2.94
C ARG A 22 -5.59 13.46 -3.17
N VAL A 23 -5.60 14.19 -4.27
CA VAL A 23 -4.62 15.24 -4.56
C VAL A 23 -5.04 16.53 -3.87
N ALA A 24 -4.16 17.15 -3.09
CA ALA A 24 -4.45 18.39 -2.36
C ALA A 24 -4.81 19.56 -3.30
N ASP A 25 -5.65 20.47 -2.84
CA ASP A 25 -6.25 21.52 -3.70
C ASP A 25 -5.21 22.45 -4.34
N ASP A 26 -4.13 22.72 -3.62
CA ASP A 26 -3.00 23.55 -4.02
C ASP A 26 -1.87 22.77 -4.71
N ALA A 27 -1.94 21.43 -4.71
CA ALA A 27 -1.00 20.58 -5.44
C ALA A 27 -1.35 20.49 -6.93
N PRO A 28 -0.35 20.33 -7.82
CA PRO A 28 -0.60 20.04 -9.22
C PRO A 28 -1.43 18.77 -9.37
N LEU A 29 -2.41 18.77 -10.28
CA LEU A 29 -3.21 17.59 -10.58
C LEU A 29 -2.50 16.66 -11.55
N THR A 30 -1.74 17.23 -12.50
CA THR A 30 -1.02 16.49 -13.54
C THR A 30 0.47 16.82 -13.55
N THR A 31 1.27 15.90 -14.08
CA THR A 31 2.74 15.99 -14.11
C THR A 31 3.28 17.18 -14.90
N ASP A 32 2.54 17.70 -15.88
CA ASP A 32 2.92 18.89 -16.66
C ASP A 32 2.73 20.22 -15.90
N GLN A 33 1.94 20.22 -14.83
CA GLN A 33 1.69 21.41 -14.02
C GLN A 33 2.85 21.77 -13.08
N ASP A 34 3.70 20.78 -12.74
CA ASP A 34 4.97 20.99 -12.04
C ASP A 34 6.07 20.08 -12.62
N LEU A 35 6.79 20.63 -13.60
CA LEU A 35 7.91 19.95 -14.23
C LEU A 35 9.10 19.75 -13.28
N ILE A 36 9.25 20.57 -12.22
CA ILE A 36 10.36 20.43 -11.28
C ILE A 36 10.11 19.17 -10.45
N GLY A 37 8.94 19.04 -9.83
CA GLY A 37 8.54 17.84 -9.08
C GLY A 37 8.59 16.57 -9.93
N THR A 38 8.03 16.62 -11.14
CA THR A 38 8.06 15.49 -12.09
C THR A 38 9.50 15.10 -12.45
N THR A 39 10.39 16.07 -12.69
CA THR A 39 11.80 15.80 -13.01
C THR A 39 12.55 15.22 -11.81
N ARG A 40 12.21 15.63 -10.58
CA ARG A 40 12.80 15.04 -9.35
C ARG A 40 12.45 13.57 -9.23
N ILE A 41 11.20 13.17 -9.48
CA ILE A 41 10.82 11.75 -9.51
C ILE A 41 11.55 11.01 -10.64
N TYR A 42 11.61 11.57 -11.85
CA TYR A 42 12.34 10.97 -12.97
C TYR A 42 13.82 10.73 -12.63
N ASN A 43 14.49 11.70 -12.00
CA ASN A 43 15.90 11.55 -11.63
C ASN A 43 16.09 10.54 -10.49
N LEU A 44 15.10 10.44 -9.59
CA LEU A 44 15.12 9.53 -8.45
C LEU A 44 14.92 8.06 -8.88
N MET A 45 14.03 7.83 -9.85
CA MET A 45 13.66 6.50 -10.35
C MET A 45 13.46 6.53 -11.87
N PRO A 46 14.52 6.63 -12.69
CA PRO A 46 14.37 6.70 -14.13
C PRO A 46 13.73 5.45 -14.75
N GLU A 47 13.88 4.30 -14.09
CA GLU A 47 13.35 3.00 -14.52
C GLU A 47 11.81 2.95 -14.58
N ILE A 48 11.09 3.86 -13.90
CA ILE A 48 9.62 3.93 -14.01
C ILE A 48 9.17 4.11 -15.46
N CYS A 49 9.99 4.71 -16.32
CA CYS A 49 9.70 4.92 -17.74
C CYS A 49 9.50 3.61 -18.51
N ASP A 50 10.10 2.52 -18.04
CA ASP A 50 10.06 1.20 -18.68
C ASP A 50 8.90 0.34 -18.17
N HIS A 51 8.15 0.80 -17.15
CA HIS A 51 6.98 0.11 -16.65
C HIS A 51 5.90 0.01 -17.73
N VAL A 52 5.23 -1.13 -17.77
CA VAL A 52 4.07 -1.32 -18.65
C VAL A 52 2.95 -0.43 -18.16
N CYS A 53 2.47 0.44 -19.04
CA CYS A 53 1.32 1.31 -18.79
C CYS A 53 0.34 1.09 -19.94
N LEU A 54 -0.87 0.62 -19.63
CA LEU A 54 -1.90 0.29 -20.63
C LEU A 54 -2.92 1.42 -20.80
N GLY A 55 -2.48 2.66 -20.65
CA GLY A 55 -3.28 3.86 -20.89
C GLY A 55 -3.45 4.18 -22.38
N ASP A 56 -4.10 5.31 -22.66
CA ASP A 56 -4.38 5.75 -24.02
C ASP A 56 -3.13 6.31 -24.75
N GLU A 57 -2.09 6.69 -24.02
CA GLU A 57 -0.90 7.37 -24.59
C GLU A 57 0.16 6.44 -25.15
N GLY A 58 0.22 5.17 -24.75
CA GLY A 58 1.29 4.26 -25.15
C GLY A 58 1.28 2.92 -24.43
N SER A 59 2.41 2.19 -24.53
CA SER A 59 2.59 0.88 -23.89
C SER A 59 3.48 0.92 -22.66
N THR A 60 4.22 2.02 -22.46
CA THR A 60 5.05 2.23 -21.27
C THR A 60 4.74 3.56 -20.62
N PHE A 61 5.08 3.69 -19.33
CA PHE A 61 4.83 4.91 -18.58
C PHE A 61 5.56 6.13 -19.15
N LYS A 62 6.67 5.93 -19.85
CA LYS A 62 7.39 7.00 -20.57
C LYS A 62 6.48 7.83 -21.47
N ASP A 63 5.49 7.19 -22.11
CA ASP A 63 4.59 7.86 -23.04
C ASP A 63 3.53 8.70 -22.30
N ALA A 64 3.10 8.27 -21.11
CA ALA A 64 2.12 8.94 -20.25
C ALA A 64 2.74 10.05 -19.37
N MET A 65 3.97 9.84 -18.90
CA MET A 65 4.65 10.70 -17.93
C MET A 65 4.64 12.20 -18.26
N PRO A 66 4.74 12.66 -19.53
CA PRO A 66 4.71 14.09 -19.85
C PRO A 66 3.44 14.81 -19.43
N SER A 67 2.29 14.15 -19.35
CA SER A 67 1.02 14.76 -18.93
C SER A 67 0.03 13.68 -18.48
N THR A 68 0.19 13.25 -17.23
CA THR A 68 -0.74 12.32 -16.57
C THR A 68 -0.99 12.77 -15.14
N GLU A 69 -2.04 12.24 -14.50
CA GLU A 69 -2.44 12.60 -13.15
C GLU A 69 -1.40 12.16 -12.12
N LEU A 70 -1.19 12.97 -11.06
CA LEU A 70 -0.24 12.62 -10.00
C LEU A 70 -0.51 11.26 -9.34
N PRO A 71 -1.77 10.82 -9.13
CA PRO A 71 -2.05 9.48 -8.63
C PRO A 71 -1.56 8.35 -9.55
N HIS A 72 -1.50 8.58 -10.87
CA HIS A 72 -0.94 7.62 -11.81
C HIS A 72 0.60 7.59 -11.73
N LEU A 73 1.25 8.74 -11.57
CA LEU A 73 2.69 8.76 -11.24
C LEU A 73 2.97 8.05 -9.91
N PHE A 74 2.16 8.31 -8.89
CA PHE A 74 2.24 7.66 -7.58
C PHE A 74 2.10 6.13 -7.67
N GLU A 75 1.20 5.62 -8.52
CA GLU A 75 1.09 4.20 -8.82
C GLU A 75 2.44 3.63 -9.30
N HIS A 76 3.07 4.27 -10.28
CA HIS A 76 4.33 3.79 -10.85
C HIS A 76 5.50 3.89 -9.86
N VAL A 77 5.53 4.91 -8.99
CA VAL A 77 6.51 5.01 -7.89
C VAL A 77 6.34 3.84 -6.91
N ALA A 78 5.10 3.50 -6.53
CA ALA A 78 4.84 2.35 -5.66
C ALA A 78 5.24 1.02 -6.32
N VAL A 79 4.91 0.84 -7.61
CA VAL A 79 5.32 -0.35 -8.39
C VAL A 79 6.84 -0.47 -8.44
N GLU A 80 7.57 0.62 -8.60
CA GLU A 80 9.03 0.61 -8.68
C GLU A 80 9.67 0.22 -7.34
N LEU A 81 9.13 0.72 -6.22
CA LEU A 81 9.56 0.32 -4.89
C LEU A 81 9.35 -1.18 -4.64
N MET A 82 8.21 -1.72 -5.08
CA MET A 82 7.95 -3.16 -5.01
C MET A 82 8.91 -3.95 -5.90
N ALA A 83 9.20 -3.48 -7.12
CA ALA A 83 10.13 -4.13 -8.04
C ALA A 83 11.56 -4.16 -7.45
N ARG A 84 12.05 -3.03 -6.93
CA ARG A 84 13.39 -2.93 -6.32
C ARG A 84 13.54 -3.71 -5.02
N SER A 85 12.46 -4.02 -4.33
CA SER A 85 12.51 -4.84 -3.12
C SER A 85 13.02 -6.27 -3.40
N GLY A 86 12.93 -6.74 -4.65
CA GLY A 86 13.30 -8.09 -5.06
C GLY A 86 12.31 -9.18 -4.63
N ILE A 87 11.25 -8.82 -3.90
CA ILE A 87 10.20 -9.73 -3.42
C ILE A 87 8.82 -9.41 -4.02
N GLY A 88 8.73 -8.36 -4.86
CA GLY A 88 7.49 -7.97 -5.55
C GLY A 88 7.06 -8.89 -6.70
N GLY A 89 7.87 -9.88 -7.09
CA GLY A 89 7.57 -10.77 -8.21
C GLY A 89 7.57 -10.05 -9.57
N ASP A 90 6.71 -10.50 -10.49
CA ASP A 90 6.60 -9.96 -11.85
C ASP A 90 5.65 -8.74 -11.96
N ILE A 91 5.46 -8.00 -10.86
CA ILE A 91 4.57 -6.84 -10.87
C ILE A 91 5.18 -5.73 -11.70
N SER A 92 4.43 -5.30 -12.71
CA SER A 92 4.87 -4.30 -13.68
C SER A 92 3.83 -3.22 -13.98
N CYS A 93 2.63 -3.32 -13.38
CA CYS A 93 1.55 -2.38 -13.62
C CYS A 93 0.54 -2.38 -12.47
N GLY A 94 -0.11 -1.23 -12.24
CA GLY A 94 -1.33 -1.11 -11.46
C GLY A 94 -2.48 -0.63 -12.33
N ARG A 95 -3.40 0.09 -11.69
CA ARG A 95 -4.52 0.75 -12.34
C ARG A 95 -4.96 1.95 -11.52
N THR A 96 -4.95 3.12 -12.15
CA THR A 96 -5.45 4.37 -11.59
C THR A 96 -6.72 4.80 -12.29
N ARG A 97 -7.73 5.22 -11.53
CA ARG A 97 -8.99 5.75 -12.05
C ARG A 97 -9.50 6.87 -11.16
N GLU A 98 -10.06 7.91 -11.76
CA GLU A 98 -10.82 8.91 -11.00
C GLU A 98 -12.08 8.27 -10.38
N VAL A 99 -12.42 8.68 -9.16
CA VAL A 99 -13.67 8.25 -8.51
C VAL A 99 -14.85 8.94 -9.16
N GLU A 100 -15.80 8.17 -9.70
CA GLU A 100 -17.06 8.70 -10.25
C GLU A 100 -17.83 9.51 -9.19
N ASP A 101 -18.44 10.62 -9.62
CA ASP A 101 -19.12 11.60 -8.75
C ASP A 101 -18.22 12.18 -7.63
N GLY A 102 -16.89 12.09 -7.80
CA GLY A 102 -15.88 12.67 -6.91
C GLY A 102 -15.71 14.18 -7.08
N ASP A 103 -14.66 14.72 -6.44
CA ASP A 103 -14.30 16.15 -6.47
C ASP A 103 -13.37 16.53 -7.63
N GLY A 104 -13.15 15.64 -8.60
CA GLY A 104 -12.17 15.82 -9.67
C GLY A 104 -10.72 15.66 -9.24
N ARG A 105 -10.47 15.30 -7.98
CA ARG A 105 -9.12 15.19 -7.39
C ARG A 105 -8.91 13.90 -6.58
N THR A 106 -9.92 13.03 -6.56
CA THR A 106 -9.89 11.78 -5.81
C THR A 106 -9.87 10.59 -6.76
N PHE A 107 -8.91 9.70 -6.54
CA PHE A 107 -8.61 8.58 -7.43
C PHE A 107 -8.54 7.26 -6.66
N GLU A 108 -8.90 6.18 -7.31
CA GLU A 108 -8.61 4.81 -6.87
C GLU A 108 -7.36 4.31 -7.59
N VAL A 109 -6.33 4.00 -6.81
CA VAL A 109 -5.07 3.40 -7.25
C VAL A 109 -5.07 1.95 -6.79
N GLN A 110 -5.05 1.03 -7.74
CA GLN A 110 -5.09 -0.41 -7.51
C GLN A 110 -3.77 -1.05 -7.93
N LEU A 111 -3.16 -1.81 -7.03
CA LEU A 111 -1.89 -2.52 -7.26
C LEU A 111 -2.11 -4.03 -7.10
N ASP A 112 -1.46 -4.85 -7.92
CA ASP A 112 -1.28 -6.27 -7.61
C ASP A 112 -0.59 -6.39 -6.24
N CYS A 113 -1.12 -7.25 -5.38
CA CYS A 113 -0.65 -7.43 -4.00
C CYS A 113 0.04 -8.79 -3.86
N PRO A 114 1.38 -8.86 -3.97
CA PRO A 114 2.11 -10.11 -3.75
C PRO A 114 2.25 -10.40 -2.24
N ASP A 115 2.29 -9.34 -1.44
CA ASP A 115 2.39 -9.32 0.01
C ASP A 115 1.76 -7.99 0.50
N ASP A 116 0.90 -8.08 1.52
CA ASP A 116 0.13 -6.94 2.02
C ASP A 116 1.04 -5.86 2.63
N VAL A 117 2.07 -6.28 3.35
CA VAL A 117 3.02 -5.39 4.02
C VAL A 117 3.89 -4.68 3.00
N LEU A 118 4.37 -5.42 2.00
CA LEU A 118 5.14 -4.83 0.90
C LEU A 118 4.32 -3.76 0.17
N THR A 119 3.09 -4.08 -0.19
CA THR A 119 2.24 -3.21 -1.01
C THR A 119 1.85 -1.95 -0.26
N ILE A 120 1.42 -2.08 1.00
CA ILE A 120 1.06 -0.94 1.85
C ILE A 120 2.29 -0.09 2.18
N GLY A 121 3.43 -0.72 2.47
CA GLY A 121 4.68 -0.02 2.74
C GLY A 121 5.19 0.74 1.51
N ALA A 122 5.05 0.17 0.31
CA ALA A 122 5.38 0.82 -0.95
C ALA A 122 4.47 2.02 -1.23
N LEU A 123 3.16 1.91 -0.98
CA LEU A 123 2.21 3.04 -1.09
C LEU A 123 2.60 4.19 -0.16
N SER A 124 2.86 3.91 1.11
CA SER A 124 3.27 4.94 2.08
C SER A 124 4.62 5.57 1.73
N SER A 125 5.57 4.77 1.26
CA SER A 125 6.88 5.25 0.82
C SER A 125 6.77 6.11 -0.45
N ALA A 126 5.90 5.73 -1.38
CA ALA A 126 5.62 6.49 -2.59
C ALA A 126 4.97 7.84 -2.26
N GLU A 127 4.02 7.89 -1.34
CA GLU A 127 3.38 9.13 -0.88
C GLU A 127 4.43 10.09 -0.33
N TRP A 128 5.35 9.59 0.50
CA TRP A 128 6.45 10.39 1.04
C TRP A 128 7.43 10.89 -0.04
N MET A 129 7.76 10.07 -1.03
CA MET A 129 8.63 10.50 -2.14
C MET A 129 7.96 11.51 -3.06
N MET A 130 6.66 11.38 -3.30
CA MET A 130 5.84 12.38 -4.00
C MET A 130 5.82 13.68 -3.21
N GLN A 131 5.63 13.60 -1.89
CA GLN A 131 5.69 14.74 -1.00
C GLN A 131 7.05 15.46 -1.08
N TRP A 132 8.17 14.72 -1.03
CA TRP A 132 9.51 15.28 -1.20
C TRP A 132 9.69 15.99 -2.54
N ALA A 133 9.27 15.34 -3.63
CA ALA A 133 9.47 15.85 -4.98
C ALA A 133 8.70 17.15 -5.22
N PHE A 134 7.40 17.17 -4.90
CA PHE A 134 6.49 18.26 -5.23
C PHE A 134 6.39 19.35 -4.14
N ALA A 135 6.87 19.11 -2.92
CA ALA A 135 7.04 20.18 -1.93
C ALA A 135 8.09 21.22 -2.36
N ASN A 136 9.00 20.84 -3.28
CA ASN A 136 10.07 21.69 -3.79
C ASN A 136 10.93 22.34 -2.70
N ASP A 137 11.07 21.67 -1.55
CA ASP A 137 11.95 22.10 -0.47
C ASP A 137 13.42 21.73 -0.82
N PRO A 138 14.33 22.72 -0.96
CA PRO A 138 15.72 22.47 -1.31
C PRO A 138 16.56 21.94 -0.14
N ASP A 139 16.09 22.08 1.10
CA ASP A 139 16.80 21.62 2.30
C ASP A 139 16.43 20.18 2.67
N GLU A 140 15.33 19.66 2.12
CA GLU A 140 14.89 18.28 2.35
C GLU A 140 15.80 17.28 1.60
N PRO A 141 16.42 16.32 2.31
CA PRO A 141 17.37 15.38 1.71
C PRO A 141 16.68 14.48 0.68
N GLU A 142 17.40 14.20 -0.41
CA GLU A 142 16.94 13.28 -1.45
C GLU A 142 16.69 11.87 -0.88
N PRO A 143 15.53 11.25 -1.16
CA PRO A 143 15.23 9.87 -0.79
C PRO A 143 16.28 8.89 -1.30
N ASN A 144 16.62 7.89 -0.48
CA ASN A 144 17.42 6.77 -0.95
C ASN A 144 16.50 5.60 -1.30
N VAL A 145 16.16 5.50 -2.59
CA VAL A 145 15.22 4.50 -3.11
C VAL A 145 15.63 3.07 -2.75
N ASP A 146 16.90 2.73 -2.96
CA ASP A 146 17.39 1.37 -2.74
C ASP A 146 17.36 1.00 -1.25
N ALA A 147 17.70 1.96 -0.38
CA ALA A 147 17.60 1.76 1.07
C ALA A 147 16.14 1.60 1.52
N THR A 148 15.21 2.38 0.94
CA THR A 148 13.78 2.23 1.21
C THR A 148 13.28 0.85 0.77
N ALA A 149 13.60 0.42 -0.45
CA ALA A 149 13.21 -0.89 -0.98
C ALA A 149 13.78 -2.05 -0.14
N GLN A 150 15.04 -1.94 0.30
CA GLN A 150 15.65 -2.90 1.22
C GLN A 150 14.95 -2.91 2.59
N GLY A 151 14.57 -1.75 3.11
CA GLY A 151 13.81 -1.61 4.35
C GLY A 151 12.44 -2.30 4.27
N LEU A 152 11.74 -2.13 3.14
CA LEU A 152 10.47 -2.83 2.87
C LEU A 152 10.65 -4.35 2.88
N ALA A 153 11.68 -4.87 2.19
CA ALA A 153 11.96 -6.30 2.18
C ALA A 153 12.30 -6.85 3.58
N GLN A 154 13.07 -6.10 4.38
CA GLN A 154 13.38 -6.47 5.76
C GLN A 154 12.15 -6.45 6.66
N LEU A 155 11.24 -5.49 6.46
CA LEU A 155 9.98 -5.42 7.19
C LEU A 155 9.13 -6.67 6.94
N VAL A 156 8.95 -7.05 5.68
CA VAL A 156 8.22 -8.27 5.29
C VAL A 156 8.85 -9.51 5.94
N ALA A 157 10.18 -9.65 5.83
CA ALA A 157 10.91 -10.77 6.44
C ALA A 157 10.67 -10.84 7.95
N SER A 158 10.76 -9.71 8.66
CA SER A 158 10.61 -9.66 10.12
C SER A 158 9.24 -10.12 10.63
N LEU A 159 8.19 -9.95 9.82
CA LEU A 159 6.82 -10.38 10.14
C LEU A 159 6.60 -11.85 9.79
N SER A 160 7.25 -12.35 8.74
CA SER A 160 7.21 -13.79 8.40
C SER A 160 7.93 -14.69 9.42
N GLU A 161 8.87 -14.14 10.16
CA GLU A 161 9.64 -14.85 11.20
C GLU A 161 8.95 -14.83 12.58
N GLN A 162 7.85 -14.11 12.75
CA GLN A 162 7.07 -14.15 14.00
C GLN A 162 6.35 -15.50 14.09
N PRO A 163 6.52 -16.26 15.18
CA PRO A 163 5.67 -17.43 15.42
C PRO A 163 4.22 -16.97 15.47
N GLU A 164 3.35 -17.62 14.70
CA GLU A 164 1.90 -17.54 14.88
C GLU A 164 1.61 -17.89 16.35
N GLU A 165 1.42 -16.88 17.21
CA GLU A 165 0.90 -17.13 18.54
C GLU A 165 -0.47 -17.75 18.35
N SER A 166 -0.55 -19.06 18.57
CA SER A 166 -1.77 -19.84 18.46
C SER A 166 -2.88 -19.09 19.21
N SER A 167 -3.87 -18.59 18.48
CA SER A 167 -5.16 -18.23 19.05
C SER A 167 -5.78 -19.52 19.57
N GLY A 168 -5.40 -19.88 20.80
CA GLY A 168 -5.97 -20.96 21.56
C GLY A 168 -7.42 -20.62 21.82
N THR A 169 -8.30 -21.14 20.97
CA THR A 169 -9.71 -21.29 21.31
C THR A 169 -9.76 -22.41 22.35
N GLU A 170 -9.62 -22.05 23.63
CA GLU A 170 -10.04 -22.93 24.72
C GLU A 170 -11.54 -22.74 24.94
N GLU A 171 -12.33 -23.50 24.18
CA GLU A 171 -13.69 -23.84 24.62
C GLU A 171 -13.61 -24.93 25.70
N ALA A 172 -14.09 -24.55 26.88
CA ALA A 172 -14.75 -25.37 27.90
C ALA A 172 -13.95 -26.48 28.61
N GLU A 173 -13.59 -26.23 29.88
CA GLU A 173 -13.80 -27.23 30.93
C GLU A 173 -14.53 -26.62 32.13
N SER A 174 -15.58 -27.35 32.52
CA SER A 174 -16.57 -27.09 33.57
C SER A 174 -15.96 -27.08 34.98
N GLU A 175 -16.25 -26.04 35.76
CA GLU A 175 -16.04 -26.06 37.21
C GLU A 175 -17.34 -26.29 38.00
N ALA A 176 -17.14 -26.98 39.12
CA ALA A 176 -17.97 -27.13 40.33
C ALA A 176 -19.07 -28.22 40.29
N GLY A 177 -19.11 -29.18 41.21
CA GLY A 177 -18.31 -29.41 42.41
C GLY A 177 -18.78 -30.69 43.10
N SER A 178 -17.86 -31.39 43.73
CA SER A 178 -18.11 -32.52 44.62
C SER A 178 -18.56 -32.02 45.99
N ASP A 179 -19.68 -32.53 46.50
CA ASP A 179 -19.94 -32.60 47.94
C ASP A 179 -20.66 -33.92 48.25
N GLU A 180 -20.01 -34.77 49.04
CA GLU A 180 -20.60 -36.00 49.58
C GLU A 180 -21.46 -35.66 50.80
N ALA A 181 -22.72 -36.13 50.84
CA ALA A 181 -23.41 -36.42 52.10
C ALA A 181 -24.62 -37.36 51.88
N GLU A 182 -24.46 -38.56 52.42
CA GLU A 182 -25.42 -39.37 53.20
C GLU A 182 -26.72 -39.94 52.57
N ASP A 183 -26.69 -41.27 52.48
CA ASP A 183 -27.61 -42.21 53.16
C ASP A 183 -29.03 -42.49 52.61
N MET A 184 -29.21 -43.79 52.31
CA MET A 184 -30.42 -44.62 52.31
C MET A 184 -31.76 -44.07 51.76
N THR A 185 -32.30 -44.73 50.73
CA THR A 185 -33.41 -45.71 50.89
C THR A 185 -33.90 -46.30 49.55
N ASN A 186 -34.02 -47.64 49.55
CA ASN A 186 -34.97 -48.53 48.87
C ASN A 186 -35.60 -48.19 47.51
N THR A 187 -35.30 -49.07 46.54
CA THR A 187 -36.18 -49.99 45.78
C THR A 187 -37.67 -49.66 45.55
N GLU A 188 -38.14 -50.10 44.36
CA GLU A 188 -39.54 -50.29 43.89
C GLU A 188 -40.16 -49.03 43.27
N ASP A 189 -41.03 -49.06 42.26
CA ASP A 189 -41.37 -49.92 41.10
C ASP A 189 -42.40 -49.05 40.31
N GLU A 190 -42.71 -49.42 39.07
CA GLU A 190 -43.80 -48.88 38.19
C GLU A 190 -43.61 -47.57 37.39
#